data_AF-A0A3N5PCI1-F1
#
_entry.id   AF-A0A3N5PCI1-F1
#
_cell.length_a   1.000
_cell.length_b   1.000
_cell.length_c   1.000
_cell.angle_alpha   90.00
_cell.angle_beta   90.00
_cell.angle_gamma   90.00
#
_symmetry.space_group_name_H-M   'P 1'
#
loop_
_entity.id
_entity.type
_entity.pdbx_description
1 polymer ?
#
loop_
_entity_poly.entity_id
_entity_poly.type
_entity_poly.pdbx_seq_one_letter_code
_entity_poly.pdbx_strand_id
1 'polypeptide(L)' 'GLGLGLAISRSIVTAHGGSIRAENNAESGATFRCFLPIASAPAVNQTV' A
#
# COMPACT_ATOMS: atom_id res chain seq x y z
N GLY A 1 -20.60 -11.68 3.86
CA GLY A 1 -20.46 -10.22 3.95
C GLY A 1 -20.02 -9.67 2.61
N LEU A 2 -20.43 -8.46 2.24
CA LEU A 2 -20.30 -7.88 0.89
C LEU A 2 -18.87 -7.51 0.44
N GLY A 3 -17.83 -7.78 1.24
CA GLY A 3 -16.44 -7.58 0.81
C GLY A 3 -15.95 -6.13 0.81
N LEU A 4 -16.35 -5.31 1.79
CA LEU A 4 -15.97 -3.89 1.84
C LEU A 4 -14.49 -3.63 2.21
N GLY A 5 -13.85 -4.55 2.95
CA GLY A 5 -12.52 -4.34 3.50
C GLY A 5 -11.46 -4.01 2.43
N LEU A 6 -11.39 -4.81 1.37
CA LEU A 6 -10.41 -4.59 0.29
C LEU A 6 -10.68 -3.29 -0.49
N ALA A 7 -11.95 -2.92 -0.66
CA ALA A 7 -12.31 -1.67 -1.32
C ALA A 7 -11.85 -0.45 -0.51
N ILE A 8 -12.05 -0.47 0.82
CA ILE A 8 -11.59 0.58 1.72
C ILE A 8 -10.05 0.65 1.72
N SER A 9 -9.37 -0.50 1.87
CA SER A 9 -7.91 -0.56 1.82
C SER A 9 -7.36 0.00 0.50
N ARG A 10 -7.99 -0.34 -0.64
CA ARG A 10 -7.58 0.19 -1.95
C ARG A 10 -7.75 1.71 -2.02
N SER A 11 -8.83 2.27 -1.51
CA SER A 11 -9.03 3.72 -1.45
C SER A 11 -7.95 4.41 -0.62
N ILE A 12 -7.64 3.88 0.57
CA ILE A 12 -6.58 4.42 1.44
C ILE A 12 -5.23 4.39 0.72
N VAL A 13 -4.84 3.24 0.18
CA VAL A 13 -3.53 3.09 -0.48
C VAL A 13 -3.41 3.98 -1.71
N THR A 14 -4.49 4.10 -2.50
CA THR A 14 -4.53 4.99 -3.68
C THR A 14 -4.40 6.46 -3.28
N ALA A 15 -5.05 6.87 -2.19
CA ALA A 15 -4.96 8.24 -1.68
C ALA A 15 -3.54 8.63 -1.24
N HIS A 16 -2.70 7.65 -0.87
CA HIS A 16 -1.29 7.84 -0.53
C HIS A 16 -0.35 7.68 -1.75
N GLY A 17 -0.88 7.64 -2.97
CA GLY A 17 -0.09 7.43 -4.19
C GLY A 17 0.47 6.01 -4.35
N GLY A 18 -0.06 5.05 -3.58
CA GLY A 18 0.35 3.66 -3.59
C GLY A 18 -0.50 2.76 -4.48
N SER A 19 -0.24 1.45 -4.40
CA SER A 19 -1.07 0.41 -5.03
C SER A 19 -1.20 -0.81 -4.12
N ILE A 20 -2.31 -1.54 -4.25
CA ILE A 20 -2.56 -2.79 -3.51
C ILE A 20 -2.94 -3.92 -4.47
N ARG A 21 -2.42 -5.12 -4.22
CA ARG A 21 -2.76 -6.37 -4.94
C ARG A 21 -3.18 -7.45 -3.95
N ALA A 22 -4.09 -8.29 -4.37
CA ALA A 22 -4.52 -9.48 -3.64
C ALA A 22 -4.32 -10.69 -4.55
N GLU A 23 -3.77 -11.77 -3.99
CA GLU A 23 -3.57 -13.02 -4.70
C GLU A 23 -3.82 -14.20 -3.77
N ASN A 24 -4.29 -15.30 -4.36
CA ASN A 24 -4.35 -16.58 -3.65
C ASN A 24 -2.95 -17.18 -3.62
N ASN A 25 -2.57 -17.75 -2.48
CA ASN A 25 -1.31 -18.45 -2.36
C ASN A 25 -1.39 -19.82 -3.02
N ALA A 26 -0.24 -20.35 -3.45
CA ALA A 26 -0.18 -21.64 -4.16
C ALA A 26 -0.74 -22.81 -3.33
N GLU A 27 -0.52 -22.80 -2.01
CA GLU A 27 -0.95 -23.89 -1.12
C GLU A 27 -2.27 -23.56 -0.42
N SER A 28 -2.35 -22.44 0.29
CA SER A 28 -3.57 -22.01 0.98
C SER A 28 -3.50 -20.54 1.45
N GLY A 29 -4.68 -19.93 1.57
CA GLY A 29 -4.84 -18.55 2.02
C GLY A 29 -4.63 -17.52 0.92
N ALA A 30 -4.53 -16.26 1.34
CA ALA A 30 -4.37 -15.13 0.44
C ALA A 30 -3.30 -14.17 0.96
N THR A 31 -2.55 -13.57 0.04
CA THR A 31 -1.58 -12.51 0.34
C THR A 31 -2.05 -11.20 -0.27
N PHE A 32 -2.02 -10.15 0.55
CA PHE A 32 -2.31 -8.78 0.13
C PHE A 32 -1.01 -7.98 0.19
N ARG A 33 -0.54 -7.46 -0.95
CA ARG A 33 0.67 -6.64 -1.02
C ARG A 33 0.30 -5.19 -1.27
N CYS A 34 0.78 -4.30 -0.41
CA CYS A 34 0.65 -2.86 -0.54
C CYS A 34 2.02 -2.26 -0.86
N PHE A 35 2.06 -1.36 -1.83
CA PHE A 35 3.22 -0.57 -2.20
C PHE A 35 2.91 0.90 -1.96
N LEU A 36 3.78 1.59 -1.23
CA LEU A 36 3.67 3.00 -0.93
C LEU A 36 4.95 3.72 -1.36
N PRO A 37 4.86 4.95 -1.91
CA PRO A 37 6.03 5.79 -2.13
C PRO A 37 6.73 6.07 -0.80
N ILE A 38 8.05 5.94 -0.77
CA ILE A 38 8.85 6.43 0.37
C ILE A 38 8.86 7.95 0.25
N ALA A 39 8.41 8.65 1.30
CA ALA A 39 8.54 10.10 1.35
C ALA A 39 10.03 10.45 1.20
N SER A 40 10.36 11.33 0.25
CA SER A 40 11.73 11.83 0.12
C SER A 40 12.12 12.42 1.48
N ALA A 41 13.22 11.93 2.06
CA ALA A 41 13.73 12.49 3.29
C ALA A 41 13.84 14.02 3.11
N PRO A 42 13.41 14.83 4.08
CA PRO A 42 13.57 16.27 3.97
C PRO A 42 15.04 16.53 3.69
N ALA A 43 15.33 17.29 2.62
CA ALA A 43 16.70 17.67 2.29
C ALA A 43 17.30 18.30 3.55
N VAL A 44 18.25 17.60 4.18
CA VAL A 44 19.03 18.16 5.28
C VAL A 44 19.85 19.27 4.63
N ASN A 45 19.36 20.51 4.72
CA ASN A 45 20.10 21.69 4.31
C ASN A 45 21.33 21.76 5.23
N GLN A 46 22.47 21.24 4.76
CA GLN A 46 23.75 21.46 5.40
C GLN A 46 24.13 22.93 5.20
N THR A 47 23.93 23.73 6.24
CA THR A 47 24.53 25.06 6.33
C THR A 47 26.01 24.86 6.67
N VAL A 48 26.87 25.25 5.72
CA VAL A 48 28.31 25.46 5.92
C VAL A 48 28.57 26.80 6.61
#